data_AF-A0A7G1N9W9-F1
#
_entry.id   AF-A0A7G1N9W9-F1
#
_cell.length_a   1.000
_cell.length_b   1.000
_cell.length_c   1.000
_cell.angle_alpha   90.00
_cell.angle_beta   90.00
_cell.angle_gamma   90.00
#
_symmetry.space_group_name_H-M   'P 1'
#
loop_
_entity.id
_entity.type
_entity.pdbx_description
1 polymer ?
#
loop_
_entity_poly.entity_id
_entity_poly.type
_entity_poly.pdbx_seq_one_letter_code
_entity_poly.pdbx_strand_id
1 'polypeptide(L)'
;MTRNKNVIEVEGKVVECLRSAMLFTVELENGHQVLAHISGKIRKNYIKIMLEDRVLVELPPYDLTRGRIVFRYRSTRSAARGHHPCGCGEPGTSTKAPGMAPGLSPRVRGARRG
;
A
#
# COMPACT_ATOMS: atom_id res chain seq x y z
N MET A 1 -21.66 13.53 -27.95
CA MET A 1 -21.42 14.44 -26.82
C MET A 1 -19.99 14.97 -26.92
N THR A 2 -19.86 16.28 -27.11
CA THR A 2 -18.61 16.97 -27.48
C THR A 2 -17.55 16.80 -26.40
N ARG A 3 -16.39 16.24 -26.75
CA ARG A 3 -15.19 16.27 -25.90
C ARG A 3 -14.74 17.72 -25.83
N ASN A 4 -15.10 18.43 -24.77
CA ASN A 4 -14.60 19.78 -24.53
C ASN A 4 -13.12 19.65 -24.16
N LYS A 5 -12.24 19.95 -25.13
CA LYS A 5 -10.77 19.78 -25.06
C LYS A 5 -10.06 20.91 -24.30
N ASN A 6 -10.82 21.80 -23.69
CA ASN A 6 -10.28 22.94 -22.95
C ASN A 6 -10.58 22.65 -21.48
N VAL A 7 -9.74 21.86 -20.83
CA VAL A 7 -9.81 21.62 -19.38
C VAL A 7 -8.42 21.94 -18.85
N ILE A 8 -8.36 22.71 -17.78
CA ILE A 8 -7.11 23.15 -17.17
C ILE A 8 -6.83 22.19 -16.02
N GLU A 9 -5.67 21.54 -16.06
CA GLU A 9 -5.21 20.66 -15.00
C GLU A 9 -4.38 21.47 -14.01
N VAL A 10 -4.78 21.45 -12.74
CA VAL A 10 -4.13 22.19 -11.66
C VAL A 10 -3.92 21.29 -10.46
N GLU A 11 -2.79 21.45 -9.80
CA GLU A 11 -2.46 20.74 -8.57
C GLU A 11 -2.96 21.51 -7.35
N GLY A 12 -3.39 20.76 -6.34
CA GLY A 12 -3.88 21.35 -5.10
C GLY A 12 -3.80 20.38 -3.93
N LYS A 13 -4.06 20.93 -2.74
CA LYS A 13 -4.14 20.20 -1.48
C LYS A 13 -5.57 20.22 -0.95
N VAL A 14 -6.00 19.09 -0.41
CA VAL A 14 -7.34 18.99 0.20
C VAL A 14 -7.32 19.64 1.58
N VAL A 15 -8.12 20.69 1.78
CA VAL A 15 -8.19 21.39 3.08
C VAL A 15 -9.33 20.84 3.92
N GLU A 16 -10.47 20.55 3.30
CA GLU A 16 -11.65 20.07 4.01
C GLU A 16 -12.39 18.99 3.24
N CYS A 17 -12.91 18.01 3.98
CA CYS A 17 -13.82 17.00 3.47
C CYS A 17 -15.24 17.34 3.96
N LEU A 18 -16.10 17.86 3.08
CA LEU A 18 -17.49 18.07 3.44
C LEU A 18 -18.19 16.72 3.71
N ARG A 19 -19.21 16.75 4.57
CA ARG A 19 -19.92 15.55 5.06
C ARG A 19 -20.51 14.65 3.96
N SER A 20 -20.71 15.17 2.75
CA SER A 20 -20.98 14.34 1.57
C SER A 20 -19.64 13.91 0.97
N ALA A 21 -19.32 12.62 1.04
CA ALA A 21 -18.09 12.02 0.51
C ALA A 21 -17.84 12.23 -1.01
N MET A 22 -18.64 13.08 -1.66
CA MET A 22 -18.54 13.47 -3.05
C MET A 22 -18.00 14.89 -3.25
N LEU A 23 -18.04 15.78 -2.25
CA LEU A 23 -17.63 17.19 -2.34
C LEU A 23 -16.47 17.48 -1.40
N PHE A 24 -15.42 18.11 -1.93
CA PHE A 24 -14.19 18.42 -1.20
C PHE A 24 -13.78 19.87 -1.47
N THR A 25 -13.25 20.53 -0.44
CA THR A 25 -12.63 21.85 -0.57
C THR A 25 -11.14 21.64 -0.85
N VAL A 26 -10.71 22.00 -2.05
CA VAL A 26 -9.31 21.92 -2.47
C VAL A 26 -8.75 23.33 -2.57
N GLU A 27 -7.62 23.55 -1.92
CA GLU A 27 -6.83 24.76 -2.08
C GLU A 27 -5.81 24.53 -3.21
N LEU A 28 -5.93 25.35 -4.25
CA LEU A 28 -4.97 25.36 -5.34
C LEU A 28 -3.70 26.07 -4.88
N GLU A 29 -2.57 25.79 -5.53
CA GLU A 29 -1.31 26.51 -5.26
C GLU A 29 -1.41 28.02 -5.52
N ASN A 30 -2.43 28.45 -6.28
CA ASN A 30 -2.75 29.85 -6.53
C ASN A 30 -3.44 30.54 -5.33
N GLY A 31 -3.72 29.84 -4.23
CA GLY A 31 -4.40 30.38 -3.04
C GLY A 31 -5.93 30.47 -3.14
N HIS A 32 -6.51 29.90 -4.20
CA HIS A 32 -7.97 29.83 -4.35
C HIS A 32 -8.51 28.51 -3.81
N GLN A 33 -9.63 28.60 -3.06
CA GLN A 33 -10.38 27.43 -2.60
C GLN A 33 -11.47 27.08 -3.60
N VAL A 34 -11.48 25.81 -4.02
CA VAL A 34 -12.35 25.29 -5.06
C VAL A 34 -13.16 24.12 -4.52
N LEU A 35 -14.45 24.10 -4.87
CA LEU A 35 -15.33 23.00 -4.54
C LEU A 35 -15.22 21.96 -5.65
N ALA A 36 -14.55 20.84 -5.35
CA ALA A 36 -14.28 19.80 -6.32
C ALA A 36 -15.07 18.53 -6.01
N HIS A 37 -15.61 17.91 -7.06
CA HIS A 37 -16.28 16.61 -6.96
C HIS A 37 -15.37 15.48 -7.45
N ILE A 38 -15.55 14.28 -6.89
CA ILE A 38 -14.76 13.11 -7.28
C ILE A 38 -15.14 12.60 -8.67
N SER A 39 -14.13 12.29 -9.48
CA SER A 39 -14.36 11.55 -10.73
C SER A 39 -14.88 10.15 -10.46
N GLY A 40 -15.65 9.61 -11.40
CA GLY A 40 -16.10 8.21 -11.35
C GLY A 40 -14.94 7.20 -11.23
N LYS A 41 -13.74 7.54 -11.72
CA LYS A 41 -12.53 6.71 -11.57
C LYS A 41 -12.16 6.49 -10.09
N ILE A 42 -12.21 7.55 -9.28
CA ILE A 42 -11.95 7.49 -7.83
C ILE A 42 -12.97 6.59 -7.13
N ARG A 43 -14.26 6.73 -7.48
CA ARG A 43 -15.35 5.89 -6.94
C ARG A 43 -15.15 4.42 -7.26
N LYS A 44 -14.78 4.09 -8.50
CA LYS A 44 -14.55 2.70 -8.95
C LYS A 44 -13.36 2.05 -8.26
N ASN A 45 -12.29 2.81 -8.01
CA ASN A 45 -11.07 2.30 -7.39
C ASN A 45 -11.09 2.40 -5.85
N TYR A 46 -12.23 2.76 -5.24
CA TYR A 46 -12.40 2.91 -3.79
C TYR A 46 -11.28 3.74 -3.14
N ILE A 47 -10.84 4.79 -3.85
CA ILE A 47 -9.77 5.66 -3.39
C ILE A 47 -10.33 6.61 -2.33
N LYS A 48 -9.90 6.42 -1.07
CA LYS A 48 -10.18 7.36 0.03
C LYS A 48 -9.24 8.56 -0.07
N ILE A 49 -9.81 9.75 -0.08
CA ILE A 49 -9.08 11.03 -0.03
C ILE A 49 -9.07 11.49 1.42
N MET A 50 -7.91 11.87 1.91
CA MET A 50 -7.70 12.44 3.25
C MET A 50 -7.36 13.92 3.16
N LEU A 51 -7.36 14.60 4.30
CA LEU A 51 -6.90 15.99 4.44
C LEU A 51 -5.41 16.07 4.08
N GLU A 52 -4.99 17.18 3.50
CA GLU A 52 -3.64 17.46 2.99
C GLU A 52 -3.13 16.53 1.86
N ASP A 53 -3.98 15.63 1.33
CA ASP A 53 -3.59 14.84 0.18
C ASP A 53 -3.34 15.74 -1.05
N ARG A 54 -2.27 15.43 -1.78
CA ARG A 54 -1.97 16.06 -3.08
C ARG A 54 -2.84 15.43 -4.16
N VAL A 55 -3.67 16.25 -4.78
CA VAL A 55 -4.63 15.82 -5.80
C VAL A 55 -4.49 16.66 -7.06
N LEU A 56 -4.77 16.02 -8.20
CA LEU A 56 -4.90 16.68 -9.49
C LEU A 56 -6.37 17.03 -9.73
N VAL A 57 -6.64 18.31 -9.91
CA VAL A 57 -7.96 18.85 -10.17
C VAL A 57 -8.03 19.38 -11.59
N GLU A 58 -9.04 18.93 -12.32
CA GLU A 58 -9.42 19.46 -13.62
C GLU A 58 -10.47 20.56 -13.44
N LEU A 59 -10.17 21.77 -13.90
CA LEU A 59 -11.10 22.89 -13.90
C LEU A 59 -11.56 23.19 -15.33
N PRO A 60 -12.86 23.36 -15.56
CA PRO A 60 -13.33 23.95 -16.80
C PRO A 60 -12.89 25.42 -16.87
N PRO A 61 -12.44 25.91 -18.04
CA PRO A 61 -11.96 27.29 -18.22
C PRO A 61 -13.05 28.34 -18.03
N TYR A 62 -14.31 27.91 -17.99
CA TYR A 62 -15.47 28.77 -17.77
C TYR A 62 -15.82 28.92 -16.28
N ASP A 63 -15.44 27.95 -15.43
CA ASP A 63 -15.79 27.94 -14.00
C ASP A 63 -14.59 27.51 -13.13
N LEU A 64 -13.82 28.49 -12.64
CA LEU A 64 -12.66 28.23 -11.77
C LEU A 64 -13.04 27.88 -10.32
N THR A 65 -14.31 28.02 -9.93
CA THR A 65 -14.80 27.71 -8.57
C THR A 65 -15.25 26.25 -8.40
N ARG A 66 -15.43 25.53 -9.51
CA ARG A 66 -15.90 24.14 -9.52
C ARG A 66 -14.88 23.25 -10.22
N GLY A 67 -14.39 22.24 -9.50
CA GLY A 67 -13.36 21.33 -10.01
C GLY A 67 -13.84 19.89 -10.11
N ARG A 68 -13.10 19.09 -10.87
CA ARG A 68 -13.20 17.64 -10.90
C ARG A 68 -11.89 17.01 -10.44
N ILE A 69 -11.92 16.19 -9.40
CA ILE A 69 -10.72 15.49 -8.91
C ILE A 69 -10.49 14.25 -9.79
N VAL A 70 -9.35 14.18 -10.47
CA VAL A 70 -9.02 13.08 -11.40
C VAL A 70 -8.15 12.03 -10.73
N PHE A 71 -7.10 12.49 -10.06
CA PHE A 71 -6.01 11.63 -9.60
C PHE A 71 -5.46 12.08 -8.24
N ARG A 72 -4.94 11.12 -7.48
CA ARG A 72 -4.16 11.37 -6.25
C ARG A 72 -2.74 10.89 -6.44
N TYR A 73 -1.76 11.66 -5.99
CA TYR A 73 -0.38 11.23 -6.06
C TYR A 73 -0.08 10.17 -4.98
N ARG A 74 0.23 8.94 -5.40
CA ARG A 74 0.77 7.92 -4.49
C ARG A 74 2.24 8.24 -4.26
N SER A 75 2.60 8.73 -3.07
CA SER A 75 4.01 8.84 -2.69
C SER A 75 4.62 7.43 -2.66
N THR A 76 5.45 7.11 -3.65
CA THR A 76 6.12 5.82 -3.79
C THR A 76 7.26 5.74 -2.78
N ARG A 77 6.93 5.63 -1.50
CA ARG A 77 7.97 5.48 -0.46
C ARG A 77 7.74 4.26 0.41
N SER A 78 7.57 3.11 -0.26
CA SER A 78 7.64 1.78 0.34
C SER A 78 7.94 0.73 -0.74
N ALA A 79 9.07 0.88 -1.41
CA ALA A 79 9.74 -0.20 -2.15
C ALA A 79 11.00 -0.67 -1.40
N ALA A 80 11.09 -0.40 -0.09
CA ALA A 80 12.28 -0.68 0.71
C ALA A 80 11.93 -1.18 2.12
N ARG A 81 11.21 -2.31 2.22
CA ARG A 81 11.17 -3.26 3.36
C ARG A 81 10.59 -4.58 2.82
N GLY A 82 11.19 -5.75 2.85
CA GLY A 82 12.52 -6.21 3.26
C GLY A 82 12.56 -7.70 2.88
N HIS A 83 13.50 -8.10 2.03
CA HIS A 83 13.78 -9.51 1.78
C HIS A 83 14.75 -9.97 2.87
N HIS A 84 14.26 -10.70 3.85
CA HIS A 84 15.12 -11.39 4.82
C HIS A 84 14.59 -12.80 5.06
N PRO A 85 14.81 -13.74 4.13
CA PRO A 85 14.80 -15.14 4.48
C PRO A 85 16.17 -15.50 5.08
N CYS A 86 16.09 -15.99 6.31
CA CYS A 86 17.03 -16.88 7.00
C CYS A 86 18.51 -16.47 7.07
N GLY A 87 18.88 -15.95 8.24
CA GLY A 87 20.18 -16.27 8.82
C GLY A 87 20.24 -17.78 9.09
N CYS A 88 20.82 -18.51 8.15
CA CYS A 88 21.35 -19.84 8.41
C CYS A 88 22.58 -19.60 9.29
N GLY A 89 22.45 -19.79 10.60
CA GLY A 89 23.62 -19.87 11.48
C GLY A 89 24.53 -20.97 10.96
N GLU A 90 25.79 -20.64 10.70
CA GLU A 90 26.83 -21.57 10.32
C GLU A 90 27.09 -22.52 11.50
N PRO A 91 26.84 -23.84 11.38
CA PRO A 91 27.30 -24.78 12.39
C PRO A 91 28.83 -24.89 12.29
N GLY A 92 29.51 -24.28 13.26
CA GLY A 92 30.95 -24.41 13.46
C GLY A 92 31.35 -25.88 13.57
N THR A 93 32.29 -26.28 12.72
CA THR A 93 32.95 -27.58 12.76
C THR A 93 33.88 -27.65 13.98
N SER A 94 33.38 -28.12 15.11
CA SER A 94 34.22 -28.46 16.27
C SER A 94 34.41 -29.98 16.39
N THR A 95 35.48 -30.44 15.73
CA THR A 95 36.55 -31.30 16.25
C THR A 95 36.27 -32.24 17.46
N LYS A 96 36.50 -33.54 17.22
CA LYS A 96 37.04 -34.60 18.13
C LYS A 96 36.40 -34.84 19.51
N ALA A 97 36.00 -36.10 19.74
CA ALA A 97 36.42 -36.93 20.89
C ALA A 97 36.04 -38.43 20.70
N PRO A 98 36.70 -39.38 21.40
CA PRO A 98 36.93 -40.76 20.95
C PRO A 98 35.98 -41.81 21.56
N GLY A 99 36.17 -43.06 21.12
CA GLY A 99 35.23 -44.17 21.28
C GLY A 99 35.12 -44.83 22.65
N MET A 100 34.16 -45.75 22.72
CA MET A 100 34.12 -46.89 23.65
C MET A 100 33.06 -47.88 23.13
N ALA A 101 33.51 -49.00 22.54
CA ALA A 101 32.78 -50.27 22.59
C ALA A 101 33.01 -50.88 24.00
N PRO A 102 32.31 -51.93 24.52
CA PRO A 102 31.55 -52.95 23.78
C PRO A 102 30.25 -53.46 24.47
N GLY A 103 29.53 -54.35 23.74
CA GLY A 103 29.01 -55.63 24.24
C GLY A 103 27.92 -55.66 25.31
N LEU A 104 26.82 -56.35 25.01
CA LEU A 104 26.40 -57.59 25.69
C LEU A 104 25.05 -58.08 25.14
N SER A 105 25.19 -59.05 24.22
CA SER A 105 24.51 -60.35 24.19
C SER A 105 22.98 -60.49 24.07
N PRO A 106 22.53 -61.57 23.38
CA PRO A 106 21.15 -61.81 22.97
C PRO A 106 20.40 -62.68 24.00
N ARG A 107 19.05 -62.71 23.94
CA ARG A 107 18.21 -63.91 24.20
C ARG A 107 16.74 -63.58 23.96
N VAL A 108 16.09 -64.10 22.92
CA VAL A 108 15.39 -65.41 22.83
C VAL A 108 13.90 -65.29 23.13
N ARG A 109 13.10 -65.57 22.08
CA ARG A 109 11.79 -66.25 22.00
C ARG A 109 10.73 -66.01 23.09
N GLY A 110 9.54 -65.67 22.61
CA GLY A 110 8.45 -66.68 22.60
C GLY A 110 7.10 -66.25 23.17
N ALA A 111 6.06 -66.81 22.53
CA ALA A 111 4.77 -67.22 23.08
C ALA A 111 3.76 -66.09 23.44
N ARG A 112 2.69 -65.93 22.65
CA ARG A 112 1.38 -66.64 22.71
C ARG A 112 0.37 -65.97 23.66
N ARG A 113 -0.86 -65.87 23.14
CA ARG A 113 -2.19 -65.75 23.78
C ARG A 113 -2.76 -64.34 24.00
N GLY A 114 -4.02 -64.24 23.62
CA GLY A 114 -4.93 -63.11 23.75
C GLY A 114 -6.00 -63.24 22.67
#